data_AF-A0AAU9JNB0-F1
#
_entry.id   AF-A0AAU9JNB0-F1
#
_cell.length_a   1.000
_cell.length_b   1.000
_cell.length_c   1.000
_cell.angle_alpha   90.00
_cell.angle_beta   90.00
_cell.angle_gamma   90.00
#
_symmetry.space_group_name_H-M   'P 1'
#
loop_
_entity.id
_entity.type
_entity.pdbx_description
1 polymer ?
#
loop_
_entity_poly.entity_id
_entity_poly.type
_entity_poly.pdbx_seq_one_letter_code
_entity_poly.pdbx_strand_id
1 'polypeptide(L)'
;MEWNLDSHVLGDDIFLSFLNVQEPFFDANHNFIAPRKEKEIETHKPIPDAKRLRRLAKNRLSARNTRNRKKQNLQYLESRVASLTEEVESLRQEARDDDKISDEVSEQLRSERQMRFAQLKTLLETEGHDEQIQETIDTLRIKMGVDGVERQGYIEYVMRQISSIFVPELLKSLLNVVSNRGIILMISPSITPEQLQNAEAHLQAIEAKKEAYDSCLKNLKRIQKCLLRRTGHLQSIIDTIATMLTPRQQAALLIRLNDSGALLDPFDKGVNY
;
A
#
# COMPACT_ATOMS: atom_id res chain seq x y z
N MET A 1 -11.22 27.47 -15.18
CA MET A 1 -11.06 26.02 -15.40
C MET A 1 -10.66 25.42 -14.08
N GLU A 2 -11.66 25.01 -13.30
CA GLU A 2 -11.47 24.29 -12.06
C GLU A 2 -11.23 22.83 -12.40
N TRP A 3 -10.02 22.35 -12.15
CA TRP A 3 -9.70 20.93 -12.26
C TRP A 3 -10.18 20.26 -10.98
N ASN A 4 -11.36 19.64 -11.07
CA ASN A 4 -11.90 18.80 -10.03
C ASN A 4 -11.10 17.48 -10.01
N LEU A 5 -10.07 17.41 -9.17
CA LEU A 5 -9.35 16.18 -8.86
C LEU A 5 -10.11 15.44 -7.76
N ASP A 6 -11.22 14.83 -8.14
CA ASP A 6 -11.77 13.70 -7.40
C ASP A 6 -10.78 12.54 -7.52
N SER A 7 -9.85 12.47 -6.56
CA SER A 7 -8.94 11.34 -6.40
C SER A 7 -9.72 10.15 -5.83
N HIS A 8 -10.50 9.47 -6.68
CA HIS A 8 -11.06 8.14 -6.41
C HIS A 8 -10.02 7.03 -6.62
N VAL A 9 -8.79 7.23 -6.17
CA VAL A 9 -7.73 6.23 -6.27
C VAL A 9 -7.12 6.06 -4.89
N LEU A 10 -7.41 4.89 -4.29
CA LEU A 10 -6.91 4.38 -3.00
C LEU A 10 -7.70 4.88 -1.77
N GLY A 11 -8.83 4.25 -1.50
CA GLY A 11 -9.53 4.43 -0.21
C GLY A 11 -10.54 3.33 0.11
N ASP A 12 -11.43 2.98 -0.82
CA ASP A 12 -12.67 2.31 -0.41
C ASP A 12 -12.85 0.85 -0.86
N ASP A 13 -12.05 0.32 -1.80
CA ASP A 13 -12.42 -0.96 -2.43
C ASP A 13 -11.73 -2.23 -1.91
N ILE A 14 -10.74 -2.14 -1.01
CA ILE A 14 -10.12 -3.37 -0.46
C ILE A 14 -11.02 -4.02 0.60
N PHE A 15 -11.72 -3.22 1.41
CA PHE A 15 -12.68 -3.76 2.38
C PHE A 15 -14.05 -4.01 1.77
N LEU A 16 -14.48 -3.22 0.79
CA LEU A 16 -15.72 -3.49 0.08
C LEU A 16 -15.62 -4.73 -0.81
N SER A 17 -14.47 -5.06 -1.40
CA SER A 17 -14.30 -6.33 -2.13
C SER A 17 -14.35 -7.58 -1.22
N PHE A 18 -13.94 -7.48 0.05
CA PHE A 18 -14.19 -8.52 1.06
C PHE A 18 -15.68 -8.67 1.43
N LEU A 19 -16.46 -7.60 1.31
CA LEU A 19 -17.90 -7.59 1.60
C LEU A 19 -18.78 -7.84 0.34
N ASN A 20 -18.24 -7.62 -0.86
CA ASN A 20 -18.88 -7.80 -2.16
C ASN A 20 -18.51 -9.12 -2.85
N VAL A 21 -17.82 -10.04 -2.17
CA VAL A 21 -17.90 -11.43 -2.61
C VAL A 21 -19.38 -11.80 -2.46
N GLN A 22 -20.09 -11.84 -3.60
CA GLN A 22 -21.30 -12.61 -3.78
C GLN A 22 -20.93 -14.09 -3.60
N GLU A 23 -20.42 -14.45 -2.42
CA GLU A 23 -20.51 -15.82 -1.97
C GLU A 23 -22.02 -16.11 -1.93
N PRO A 24 -22.47 -17.27 -2.40
CA PRO A 24 -23.76 -17.76 -1.98
C PRO A 24 -23.66 -17.88 -0.47
N PHE A 25 -24.07 -16.83 0.22
CA PHE A 25 -24.12 -16.73 1.66
C PHE A 25 -24.68 -18.04 2.15
N PHE A 26 -23.98 -18.62 3.12
CA PHE A 26 -24.55 -19.52 4.11
C PHE A 26 -26.06 -19.37 4.13
N ASP A 27 -26.76 -20.38 3.63
CA ASP A 27 -28.21 -20.45 3.71
C ASP A 27 -28.56 -20.14 5.17
N ALA A 28 -29.12 -18.95 5.41
CA ALA A 28 -29.38 -18.39 6.75
C ALA A 28 -30.47 -19.18 7.51
N ASN A 29 -30.77 -20.38 7.02
CA ASN A 29 -31.53 -21.45 7.65
C ASN A 29 -30.63 -22.36 8.52
N HIS A 30 -29.50 -21.89 9.04
CA HIS A 30 -28.99 -22.45 10.29
C HIS A 30 -29.90 -21.96 11.42
N ASN A 31 -31.05 -22.64 11.55
CA ASN A 31 -31.83 -22.63 12.77
C ASN A 31 -30.85 -22.89 13.93
N PHE A 32 -30.50 -21.84 14.67
CA PHE A 32 -29.98 -21.99 16.02
C PHE A 32 -31.00 -22.87 16.73
N ILE A 33 -30.64 -24.13 16.95
CA ILE A 33 -31.50 -25.05 17.69
C ILE A 33 -31.55 -24.44 19.09
N ALA A 34 -32.65 -23.73 19.39
CA ALA A 34 -32.89 -23.19 20.71
C ALA A 34 -32.67 -24.32 21.74
N PRO A 35 -31.99 -24.04 22.86
CA PRO A 35 -31.77 -25.05 23.90
C PRO A 35 -33.12 -25.68 24.22
N ARG A 36 -33.17 -27.00 24.11
CA ARG A 36 -34.40 -27.77 24.25
C ARG A 36 -34.92 -27.54 25.66
N LYS A 37 -36.03 -26.80 25.79
CA LYS A 37 -36.73 -26.61 27.08
C LYS A 37 -36.82 -27.96 27.79
N GLU A 38 -36.25 -28.03 28.98
CA GLU A 38 -36.32 -29.19 29.86
C GLU A 38 -37.80 -29.48 30.10
N LYS A 39 -38.31 -30.52 29.44
CA LYS A 39 -39.62 -31.06 29.78
C LYS A 39 -39.40 -32.03 30.92
N GLU A 40 -40.11 -31.78 32.01
CA GLU A 40 -40.24 -32.68 33.16
C GLU A 40 -40.39 -34.12 32.67
N ILE A 41 -39.59 -35.00 33.27
CA ILE A 41 -39.50 -36.41 32.94
C ILE A 41 -40.79 -37.08 33.44
N GLU A 42 -41.81 -37.15 32.57
CA GLU A 42 -42.93 -38.05 32.79
C GLU A 42 -42.43 -39.49 32.82
N THR A 43 -42.60 -40.10 33.99
CA THR A 43 -42.26 -41.48 34.31
C THR A 43 -42.86 -42.49 33.33
N HIS A 44 -41.97 -43.26 32.71
CA HIS A 44 -42.13 -44.61 32.14
C HIS A 44 -43.54 -45.10 31.75
N LYS A 45 -43.94 -44.81 30.51
CA LYS A 45 -44.72 -45.78 29.70
C LYS A 45 -43.76 -46.51 28.76
N PRO A 46 -43.81 -47.86 28.64
CA PRO A 46 -42.95 -48.59 27.71
C PRO A 46 -43.23 -48.10 26.28
N ILE A 47 -42.23 -47.46 25.69
CA ILE A 47 -42.27 -47.04 24.30
C ILE A 47 -42.26 -48.33 23.46
N PRO A 48 -43.22 -48.54 22.54
CA PRO A 48 -43.21 -49.72 21.67
C PRO A 48 -41.86 -49.87 20.99
N ASP A 49 -41.27 -51.08 20.98
CA ASP A 49 -39.90 -51.31 20.51
C ASP A 49 -39.63 -50.77 19.11
N ALA A 50 -40.63 -50.81 18.22
CA ALA A 50 -40.58 -50.20 16.89
C ALA A 50 -40.32 -48.68 16.92
N LYS A 51 -40.90 -47.94 17.88
CA LYS A 51 -40.72 -46.50 18.04
C LYS A 51 -39.34 -46.17 18.63
N ARG A 52 -38.79 -47.04 19.49
CA ARG A 52 -37.42 -46.94 20.01
C ARG A 52 -36.38 -47.17 18.92
N LEU A 53 -36.54 -48.23 18.12
CA LEU A 53 -35.67 -48.55 16.98
C LEU A 53 -35.65 -47.43 15.94
N ARG A 54 -36.81 -46.85 15.59
CA ARG A 54 -36.89 -45.69 14.67
C ARG A 54 -36.15 -44.46 15.19
N ARG A 55 -36.24 -44.17 16.50
CA ARG A 55 -35.51 -43.05 17.12
C ARG A 55 -34.00 -43.25 17.08
N LEU A 56 -33.52 -44.46 17.39
CA LEU A 56 -32.10 -44.81 17.33
C LEU A 56 -31.55 -44.72 15.90
N ALA A 57 -32.30 -45.20 14.90
CA ALA A 57 -31.92 -45.07 13.50
C ALA A 57 -31.84 -43.59 13.06
N LYS A 58 -32.82 -42.76 13.44
CA LYS A 58 -32.81 -41.32 13.15
C LYS A 58 -31.63 -40.61 13.83
N ASN A 59 -31.33 -40.92 15.09
CA ASN A 59 -30.21 -40.34 15.81
C ASN A 59 -28.86 -40.74 15.19
N ARG A 60 -28.70 -42.01 14.78
CA ARG A 60 -27.52 -42.48 14.04
C ARG A 60 -27.31 -41.71 12.74
N LEU A 61 -28.38 -41.50 11.96
CA LEU A 61 -28.31 -40.71 10.73
C LEU A 61 -27.99 -39.23 11.00
N SER A 62 -28.62 -38.61 12.01
CA SER A 62 -28.32 -37.24 12.40
C SER A 62 -26.87 -37.07 12.84
N ALA A 63 -26.35 -37.97 13.69
CA ALA A 63 -24.96 -37.94 14.14
C ALA A 63 -23.97 -38.12 12.97
N ARG A 64 -24.29 -39.02 12.02
CA ARG A 64 -23.50 -39.18 10.79
C ARG A 64 -23.50 -37.91 9.94
N ASN A 65 -24.67 -37.29 9.75
CA ASN A 65 -24.78 -36.05 8.97
C ASN A 65 -24.06 -34.88 9.64
N THR A 66 -24.13 -34.75 10.97
CA THR A 66 -23.38 -33.72 11.72
C THR A 66 -21.88 -33.92 11.56
N ARG A 67 -21.38 -35.17 11.69
CA ARG A 67 -19.97 -35.49 11.47
C ARG A 67 -19.53 -35.17 10.03
N ASN A 68 -20.36 -35.53 9.04
CA ASN A 68 -20.07 -35.25 7.63
C ASN A 68 -20.01 -33.73 7.36
N ARG A 69 -20.96 -32.95 7.88
CA ARG A 69 -20.94 -31.48 7.76
C ARG A 69 -19.70 -30.87 8.41
N LYS A 70 -19.34 -31.32 9.62
CA LYS A 70 -18.11 -30.86 10.29
C LYS A 70 -16.87 -31.20 9.47
N LYS A 71 -16.80 -32.39 8.90
CA LYS A 71 -15.70 -32.81 8.02
C LYS A 71 -15.61 -31.92 6.77
N GLN A 72 -16.74 -31.66 6.10
CA GLN A 72 -16.79 -30.77 4.94
C GLN A 72 -16.35 -29.34 5.28
N ASN A 73 -16.80 -28.82 6.42
CA ASN A 73 -16.42 -27.47 6.85
C ASN A 73 -14.92 -27.39 7.20
N LEU A 74 -14.37 -28.41 7.86
CA LEU A 74 -12.93 -28.51 8.10
C LEU A 74 -12.14 -28.54 6.79
N GLN A 75 -12.55 -29.37 5.82
CA GLN A 75 -11.90 -29.44 4.52
C GLN A 75 -11.98 -28.11 3.74
N TYR A 76 -13.12 -27.42 3.81
CA TYR A 76 -13.27 -26.10 3.21
C TYR A 76 -12.34 -25.08 3.86
N LEU A 77 -12.27 -25.04 5.20
CA LEU A 77 -11.38 -24.14 5.92
C LEU A 77 -9.91 -24.44 5.65
N GLU A 78 -9.51 -25.71 5.61
CA GLU A 78 -8.16 -26.15 5.24
C GLU A 78 -7.81 -25.68 3.82
N SER A 79 -8.71 -25.89 2.86
CA SER A 79 -8.53 -25.42 1.48
C SER A 79 -8.46 -23.90 1.39
N ARG A 80 -9.25 -23.18 2.18
CA ARG A 80 -9.27 -21.72 2.17
C ARG A 80 -8.00 -21.13 2.79
N VAL A 81 -7.53 -21.70 3.89
CA VAL A 81 -6.24 -21.31 4.49
C VAL A 81 -5.10 -21.58 3.53
N ALA A 82 -5.07 -22.73 2.85
CA ALA A 82 -4.05 -23.03 1.85
C ALA A 82 -4.04 -22.01 0.70
N SER A 83 -5.22 -21.71 0.12
CA SER A 83 -5.36 -20.71 -0.94
C SER A 83 -4.94 -19.31 -0.49
N LEU A 84 -5.35 -18.87 0.70
CA LEU A 84 -4.94 -17.56 1.22
C LEU A 84 -3.45 -17.50 1.55
N THR A 85 -2.84 -18.62 1.94
CA THR A 85 -1.40 -18.68 2.23
C THR A 85 -0.59 -18.54 0.93
N GLU A 86 -1.02 -19.21 -0.14
CA GLU A 86 -0.43 -19.09 -1.47
C GLU A 86 -0.58 -17.66 -2.03
N GLU A 87 -1.75 -17.04 -1.86
CA GLU A 87 -1.98 -15.65 -2.24
C GLU A 87 -1.06 -14.68 -1.47
N VAL A 88 -0.90 -14.86 -0.16
CA VAL A 88 0.02 -14.06 0.65
C VAL A 88 1.48 -14.24 0.22
N GLU A 89 1.90 -15.47 -0.13
CA GLU A 89 3.24 -15.71 -0.64
C GLU A 89 3.47 -15.06 -2.01
N SER A 90 2.49 -15.13 -2.91
CA SER A 90 2.52 -14.44 -4.21
C SER A 90 2.65 -12.92 -4.03
N LEU A 91 1.81 -12.32 -3.18
CA LEU A 91 1.83 -10.87 -2.91
C LEU A 91 3.15 -10.43 -2.25
N ARG A 92 3.72 -11.27 -1.38
CA ARG A 92 5.05 -11.01 -0.79
C ARG A 92 6.17 -11.06 -1.82
N GLN A 93 6.05 -11.93 -2.82
CA GLN A 93 7.02 -12.01 -3.89
C GLN A 93 6.92 -10.79 -4.81
N GLU A 94 5.70 -10.39 -5.18
CA GLU A 94 5.43 -9.17 -5.94
C GLU A 94 6.01 -7.92 -5.25
N ALA A 95 5.76 -7.77 -3.94
CA ALA A 95 6.32 -6.66 -3.16
C ALA A 95 7.86 -6.62 -3.14
N ARG A 96 8.53 -7.79 -3.20
CA ARG A 96 10.01 -7.85 -3.28
C ARG A 96 10.53 -7.48 -4.65
N ASP A 97 9.78 -7.80 -5.69
CA ASP A 97 10.15 -7.49 -7.06
C ASP A 97 9.89 -5.99 -7.35
N ASP A 98 8.88 -5.38 -6.74
CA ASP A 98 8.66 -3.91 -6.72
C ASP A 98 9.85 -3.12 -6.13
N ASP A 99 10.47 -3.63 -5.07
CA ASP A 99 11.64 -2.98 -4.46
C ASP A 99 12.88 -3.06 -5.38
N LYS A 100 13.06 -4.15 -6.15
CA LYS A 100 14.15 -4.26 -7.14
C LYS A 100 13.95 -3.35 -8.34
N ILE A 101 12.71 -3.25 -8.82
CA ILE A 101 12.35 -2.35 -9.93
C ILE A 101 12.76 -0.91 -9.59
N SER A 102 12.68 -0.49 -8.32
CA SER A 102 13.11 0.85 -7.90
C SER A 102 14.62 1.09 -8.06
N ASP A 103 15.45 0.17 -7.59
CA ASP A 103 16.90 0.31 -7.69
C ASP A 103 17.32 0.33 -9.17
N GLU A 104 16.70 -0.52 -9.99
CA GLU A 104 16.87 -0.55 -11.44
C GLU A 104 16.42 0.77 -12.10
N VAL A 105 15.27 1.33 -11.73
CA VAL A 105 14.76 2.60 -12.27
C VAL A 105 15.67 3.77 -11.87
N SER A 106 16.19 3.79 -10.63
CA SER A 106 17.13 4.81 -10.18
C SER A 106 18.45 4.74 -10.95
N GLU A 107 19.02 3.55 -11.12
CA GLU A 107 20.24 3.35 -11.91
C GLU A 107 20.03 3.63 -13.40
N GLN A 108 18.87 3.26 -13.93
CA GLN A 108 18.49 3.56 -15.31
C GLN A 108 18.39 5.08 -15.53
N LEU A 109 17.71 5.82 -14.65
CA LEU A 109 17.63 7.28 -14.75
C LEU A 109 19.01 7.96 -14.66
N ARG A 110 19.89 7.46 -13.78
CA ARG A 110 21.27 7.98 -13.65
C ARG A 110 22.10 7.70 -14.89
N SER A 111 22.04 6.47 -15.40
CA SER A 111 22.80 6.04 -16.59
C SER A 111 22.28 6.74 -17.86
N GLU A 112 20.96 6.81 -18.05
CA GLU A 112 20.34 7.56 -19.15
C GLU A 112 20.77 9.04 -19.11
N ARG A 113 20.74 9.68 -17.94
CA ARG A 113 21.25 11.04 -17.77
C ARG A 113 22.71 11.14 -18.23
N GLN A 114 23.59 10.27 -17.72
CA GLN A 114 25.01 10.29 -18.09
C GLN A 114 25.22 10.09 -19.59
N MET A 115 24.53 9.14 -20.21
CA MET A 115 24.63 8.89 -21.64
C MET A 115 24.20 10.11 -22.47
N ARG A 116 23.11 10.77 -22.09
CA ARG A 116 22.61 11.97 -22.80
C ARG A 116 23.54 13.16 -22.66
N PHE A 117 24.11 13.39 -21.48
CA PHE A 117 25.13 14.43 -21.30
C PHE A 117 26.44 14.10 -22.04
N ALA A 118 26.84 12.84 -22.11
CA ALA A 118 27.99 12.41 -22.92
C ALA A 118 27.73 12.63 -24.42
N GLN A 119 26.54 12.24 -24.91
CA GLN A 119 26.11 12.50 -26.28
C GLN A 119 26.14 14.00 -26.60
N LEU A 120 25.64 14.84 -25.69
CA LEU A 120 25.64 16.29 -25.85
C LEU A 120 27.06 16.88 -25.90
N LYS A 121 28.00 16.35 -25.08
CA LYS A 121 29.42 16.72 -25.13
C LYS A 121 30.03 16.37 -26.49
N THR A 122 29.82 15.15 -26.98
CA THR A 122 30.32 14.71 -28.28
C THR A 122 29.78 15.57 -29.42
N LEU A 123 28.47 15.88 -29.42
CA LEU A 123 27.87 16.72 -30.46
C LEU A 123 28.44 18.15 -30.47
N LEU A 124 28.85 18.70 -29.33
CA LEU A 124 29.53 19.99 -29.28
C LEU A 124 30.98 19.92 -29.77
N GLU A 125 31.70 18.84 -29.48
CA GLU A 125 33.09 18.63 -29.88
C GLU A 125 33.23 18.34 -31.38
N THR A 126 32.29 17.60 -31.98
CA THR A 126 32.32 17.21 -33.40
C THR A 126 31.62 18.20 -34.32
N GLU A 127 31.29 19.41 -33.86
CA GLU A 127 30.47 20.40 -34.58
C GLU A 127 29.15 19.84 -35.13
N GLY A 128 28.48 18.98 -34.36
CA GLY A 128 27.17 18.41 -34.71
C GLY A 128 26.15 19.48 -35.09
N HIS A 129 25.17 19.10 -35.92
CA HIS A 129 24.12 20.02 -36.36
C HIS A 129 23.26 20.50 -35.19
N ASP A 130 22.90 21.79 -35.21
CA ASP A 130 22.10 22.42 -34.15
C ASP A 130 20.76 21.70 -33.90
N GLU A 131 20.18 21.08 -34.94
CA GLU A 131 18.96 20.26 -34.83
C GLU A 131 19.15 19.04 -33.91
N GLN A 132 20.27 18.32 -34.03
CA GLN A 132 20.57 17.14 -33.20
C GLN A 132 20.86 17.54 -31.75
N ILE A 133 21.49 18.70 -31.57
CA ILE A 133 21.74 19.29 -30.25
C ILE A 133 20.39 19.64 -29.60
N GLN A 134 19.50 20.29 -30.35
CA GLN A 134 18.18 20.66 -29.85
C GLN A 134 17.33 19.42 -29.50
N GLU A 135 17.32 18.39 -30.35
CA GLU A 135 16.61 17.14 -30.08
C GLU A 135 17.11 16.47 -28.79
N THR A 136 18.42 16.47 -28.56
CA THR A 136 19.03 15.93 -27.34
C THR A 136 18.64 16.75 -26.11
N ILE A 137 18.61 18.08 -26.21
CA ILE A 137 18.16 18.99 -25.15
C ILE A 137 16.68 18.75 -24.82
N ASP A 138 15.83 18.65 -25.84
CA ASP A 138 14.39 18.44 -25.66
C ASP A 138 14.11 17.08 -25.02
N THR A 139 14.85 16.04 -25.43
CA THR A 139 14.80 14.72 -24.79
C THR A 139 15.17 14.79 -23.31
N LEU A 140 16.26 15.49 -22.98
CA LEU A 140 16.67 15.73 -21.60
C LEU A 140 15.58 16.47 -20.81
N ARG A 141 14.94 17.47 -21.41
CA ARG A 141 13.87 18.26 -20.77
C ARG A 141 12.60 17.43 -20.53
N ILE A 142 12.21 16.59 -21.48
CA ILE A 142 11.00 15.76 -21.36
C ILE A 142 11.19 14.67 -20.31
N LYS A 143 12.33 13.96 -20.31
CA LYS A 143 12.57 12.85 -19.38
C LYS A 143 13.00 13.32 -17.99
N MET A 144 13.94 14.26 -17.92
CA MET A 144 14.61 14.67 -16.68
C MET A 144 14.15 16.02 -16.14
N GLY A 145 13.31 16.75 -16.89
CA GLY A 145 12.77 18.03 -16.46
C GLY A 145 11.77 17.91 -15.32
N VAL A 146 11.25 19.07 -14.88
CA VAL A 146 10.35 19.15 -13.72
C VAL A 146 9.04 18.41 -13.92
N ASP A 147 8.55 18.42 -15.16
CA ASP A 147 7.30 17.75 -15.57
C ASP A 147 7.54 16.35 -16.14
N GLY A 148 8.78 15.84 -16.05
CA GLY A 148 9.11 14.50 -16.50
C GLY A 148 8.37 13.45 -15.68
N VAL A 149 7.53 12.65 -16.35
CA VAL A 149 6.69 11.61 -15.72
C VAL A 149 7.54 10.61 -14.94
N GLU A 150 8.68 10.20 -15.51
CA GLU A 150 9.62 9.27 -14.86
C GLU A 150 10.17 9.85 -13.55
N ARG A 151 10.58 11.13 -13.56
CA ARG A 151 11.08 11.83 -12.37
C ARG A 151 9.99 12.02 -11.31
N GLN A 152 8.78 12.40 -11.71
CA GLN A 152 7.66 12.58 -10.78
C GLN A 152 7.29 11.24 -10.12
N GLY A 153 7.20 10.17 -10.90
CA GLY A 153 6.98 8.82 -10.38
C GLY A 153 8.06 8.40 -9.39
N TYR A 154 9.34 8.67 -9.69
CA TYR A 154 10.45 8.38 -8.77
C TYR A 154 10.36 9.18 -7.47
N ILE A 155 10.02 10.48 -7.53
CA ILE A 155 9.81 11.31 -6.32
C ILE A 155 8.68 10.74 -5.46
N GLU A 156 7.56 10.37 -6.07
CA GLU A 156 6.43 9.77 -5.35
C GLU A 156 6.81 8.44 -4.70
N TYR A 157 7.56 7.61 -5.41
CA TYR A 157 8.11 6.37 -4.88
C TYR A 157 9.01 6.63 -3.67
N VAL A 158 10.01 7.51 -3.78
CA VAL A 158 10.92 7.83 -2.66
C VAL A 158 10.15 8.37 -1.46
N MET A 159 9.15 9.22 -1.69
CA MET A 159 8.30 9.75 -0.62
C MET A 159 7.46 8.66 0.05
N ARG A 160 7.00 7.66 -0.71
CA ARG A 160 6.31 6.48 -0.18
C ARG A 160 7.26 5.61 0.65
N GLN A 161 8.50 5.42 0.19
CA GLN A 161 9.52 4.66 0.94
C GLN A 161 9.95 5.38 2.22
N ILE A 162 10.15 6.69 2.17
CA ILE A 162 10.36 7.49 3.37
C ILE A 162 9.21 7.25 4.36
N SER A 163 7.95 7.28 3.90
CA SER A 163 6.80 7.01 4.75
C SER A 163 6.75 5.56 5.27
N SER A 164 7.15 4.56 4.49
CA SER A 164 7.14 3.14 4.90
C SER A 164 8.21 2.86 5.96
N ILE A 165 9.39 3.47 5.82
CA ILE A 165 10.49 3.35 6.78
C ILE A 165 10.12 4.04 8.10
N PHE A 166 9.51 5.23 8.04
CA PHE A 166 9.09 5.94 9.26
C PHE A 166 7.86 5.31 9.95
N VAL A 167 7.05 4.50 9.24
CA VAL A 167 5.93 3.75 9.84
C VAL A 167 6.07 2.26 9.57
N PRO A 168 6.62 1.51 10.53
CA PRO A 168 6.58 0.06 10.47
C PRO A 168 5.14 -0.46 10.34
N GLU A 169 4.96 -1.57 9.62
CA GLU A 169 3.63 -2.11 9.30
C GLU A 169 2.78 -2.45 10.54
N LEU A 170 3.43 -2.90 11.62
CA LEU A 170 2.78 -3.13 12.91
C LEU A 170 2.23 -1.83 13.51
N LEU A 171 2.92 -0.72 13.32
CA LEU A 171 2.45 0.59 13.79
C LEU A 171 1.27 1.07 12.94
N LYS A 172 1.30 0.90 11.62
CA LYS A 172 0.13 1.18 10.75
C LYS A 172 -1.11 0.40 11.21
N SER A 173 -0.91 -0.90 11.47
CA SER A 173 -1.96 -1.79 11.98
C SER A 173 -2.52 -1.29 13.31
N LEU A 174 -1.65 -0.88 14.24
CA LEU A 174 -2.06 -0.32 15.53
C LEU A 174 -2.85 0.99 15.39
N LEU A 175 -2.39 1.90 14.52
CA LEU A 175 -3.07 3.17 14.23
C LEU A 175 -4.43 2.97 13.53
N ASN A 176 -4.58 1.87 12.79
CA ASN A 176 -5.85 1.44 12.20
C ASN A 176 -6.80 0.82 13.22
N VAL A 177 -6.29 0.08 14.20
CA VAL A 177 -7.09 -0.48 15.31
C VAL A 177 -7.71 0.64 16.15
N VAL A 178 -7.02 1.77 16.35
CA VAL A 178 -7.61 2.95 17.03
C VAL A 178 -8.84 3.48 16.28
N SER A 179 -8.83 3.46 14.94
CA SER A 179 -10.01 3.84 14.14
C SER A 179 -11.18 2.85 14.31
N ASN A 180 -10.89 1.61 14.68
CA ASN A 180 -11.84 0.51 14.80
C ASN A 180 -11.86 -0.03 16.24
N ARG A 181 -12.26 0.82 17.19
CA ARG A 181 -12.36 0.49 18.63
C ARG A 181 -13.13 -0.82 18.91
N GLY A 182 -14.05 -1.22 18.02
CA GLY A 182 -14.81 -2.47 18.12
C GLY A 182 -13.96 -3.75 18.01
N ILE A 183 -12.78 -3.72 17.39
CA ILE A 183 -11.96 -4.91 17.18
C ILE A 183 -11.38 -5.45 18.50
N ILE A 184 -11.00 -4.58 19.43
CA ILE A 184 -10.44 -4.99 20.72
C ILE A 184 -11.48 -5.73 21.58
N LEU A 185 -12.75 -5.33 21.46
CA LEU A 185 -13.87 -6.00 22.11
C LEU A 185 -14.19 -7.38 21.48
N MET A 186 -13.72 -7.65 20.26
CA MET A 186 -13.95 -8.92 19.56
C MET A 186 -12.84 -9.97 19.78
N ILE A 187 -11.66 -9.56 20.28
CA ILE A 187 -10.48 -10.45 20.35
C ILE A 187 -10.55 -11.46 21.51
N SER A 188 -11.38 -11.26 22.55
CA SER A 188 -11.51 -12.29 23.58
C SER A 188 -12.82 -12.24 24.38
N PRO A 189 -13.49 -13.38 24.60
CA PRO A 189 -14.70 -13.48 25.43
C PRO A 189 -14.44 -13.41 26.94
N SER A 190 -13.19 -13.17 27.38
CA SER A 190 -12.78 -13.21 28.80
C SER A 190 -11.79 -12.11 29.17
N ILE A 191 -12.11 -10.85 28.84
CA ILE A 191 -11.35 -9.67 29.28
C ILE A 191 -11.88 -9.21 30.64
N THR A 192 -11.00 -9.00 31.62
CA THR A 192 -11.41 -8.46 32.93
C THR A 192 -11.70 -6.95 32.83
N PRO A 193 -12.56 -6.38 33.70
CA PRO A 193 -12.85 -4.94 33.68
C PRO A 193 -11.60 -4.06 33.82
N GLU A 194 -10.62 -4.51 34.60
CA GLU A 194 -9.33 -3.81 34.78
C GLU A 194 -8.47 -3.84 33.51
N GLN A 195 -8.45 -4.97 32.79
CA GLN A 195 -7.78 -5.08 31.49
C GLN A 195 -8.43 -4.18 30.44
N LEU A 196 -9.77 -4.08 30.46
CA LEU A 196 -10.50 -3.19 29.55
C LEU A 196 -10.14 -1.72 29.82
N GLN A 197 -10.12 -1.30 31.08
CA GLN A 197 -9.78 0.07 31.46
C GLN A 197 -8.33 0.42 31.07
N ASN A 198 -7.38 -0.48 31.29
CA ASN A 198 -5.99 -0.29 30.86
C ASN A 198 -5.86 -0.22 29.33
N ALA A 199 -6.59 -1.08 28.61
CA ALA A 199 -6.61 -1.04 27.15
C ALA A 199 -7.19 0.28 26.62
N GLU A 200 -8.26 0.79 27.22
CA GLU A 200 -8.85 2.10 26.87
C GLU A 200 -7.86 3.25 27.10
N ALA A 201 -7.14 3.25 28.22
CA ALA A 201 -6.11 4.26 28.50
C ALA A 201 -4.98 4.24 27.46
N HIS A 202 -4.52 3.04 27.07
CA HIS A 202 -3.52 2.90 26.01
C HIS A 202 -4.05 3.33 24.64
N LEU A 203 -5.31 3.03 24.31
CA LEU A 203 -5.91 3.47 23.06
C LEU A 203 -6.01 4.98 22.96
N GLN A 204 -6.41 5.67 24.04
CA GLN A 204 -6.43 7.13 24.08
C GLN A 204 -5.02 7.72 23.88
N ALA A 205 -4.00 7.11 24.49
CA ALA A 205 -2.61 7.54 24.29
C ALA A 205 -2.14 7.32 22.85
N ILE A 206 -2.51 6.20 22.21
CA ILE A 206 -2.18 5.93 20.81
C ILE A 206 -2.91 6.90 19.88
N GLU A 207 -4.18 7.25 20.17
CA GLU A 207 -4.96 8.22 19.40
C GLU A 207 -4.32 9.61 19.41
N ALA A 208 -3.90 10.11 20.58
CA ALA A 208 -3.17 11.37 20.67
C ALA A 208 -1.84 11.34 19.88
N LYS A 209 -1.14 10.21 19.87
CA LYS A 209 0.09 10.04 19.08
C LYS A 209 -0.18 9.93 17.59
N LYS A 210 -1.31 9.35 17.18
CA LYS A 210 -1.76 9.27 15.80
C LYS A 210 -1.95 10.65 15.19
N GLU A 211 -2.61 11.56 15.90
CA GLU A 211 -2.82 12.93 15.41
C GLU A 211 -1.49 13.66 15.18
N ALA A 212 -0.54 13.52 16.10
CA ALA A 212 0.80 14.07 15.94
C ALA A 212 1.51 13.46 14.71
N TYR A 213 1.35 12.16 14.51
CA TYR A 213 1.91 11.44 13.37
C TYR A 213 1.32 11.92 12.03
N ASP A 214 0.00 12.05 11.96
CA ASP A 214 -0.71 12.57 10.78
C ASP A 214 -0.28 14.00 10.45
N SER A 215 -0.04 14.82 11.47
CA SER A 215 0.52 16.17 11.31
C SER A 215 1.92 16.14 10.68
N CYS A 216 2.80 15.25 11.14
CA CYS A 216 4.13 15.05 10.55
C CYS A 216 4.04 14.63 9.07
N LEU A 217 3.18 13.65 8.74
CA LEU A 217 2.99 13.23 7.34
C LEU A 217 2.43 14.35 6.45
N LYS A 218 1.49 15.15 6.96
CA LYS A 218 0.97 16.33 6.25
C LYS A 218 2.07 17.35 5.99
N ASN A 219 2.94 17.59 6.97
CA ASN A 219 4.09 18.48 6.81
C ASN A 219 5.08 17.96 5.76
N LEU A 220 5.37 16.66 5.75
CA LEU A 220 6.21 16.02 4.75
C LEU A 220 5.65 16.22 3.32
N LYS A 221 4.35 15.97 3.12
CA LYS A 221 3.66 16.23 1.85
C LYS A 221 3.68 17.71 1.46
N ARG A 222 3.58 18.63 2.44
CA ARG A 222 3.68 20.07 2.19
C ARG A 222 5.09 20.44 1.71
N ILE A 223 6.14 19.92 2.34
CA ILE A 223 7.53 20.14 1.93
C ILE A 223 7.74 19.64 0.50
N GLN A 224 7.26 18.44 0.17
CA GLN A 224 7.31 17.89 -1.19
C GLN A 224 6.65 18.85 -2.21
N LYS A 225 5.42 19.30 -1.95
CA LYS A 225 4.71 20.25 -2.83
C LYS A 225 5.47 21.58 -2.96
N CYS A 226 6.04 22.09 -1.88
CA CYS A 226 6.86 23.30 -1.90
C CYS A 226 8.11 23.14 -2.75
N LEU A 227 8.81 22.00 -2.64
CA LEU A 227 9.99 21.69 -3.46
C LEU A 227 9.63 21.57 -4.94
N LEU A 228 8.55 20.85 -5.28
CA LEU A 228 8.09 20.72 -6.66
C LEU A 228 7.73 22.09 -7.27
N ARG A 229 6.99 22.92 -6.54
CA ARG A 229 6.65 24.28 -6.99
C ARG A 229 7.90 25.14 -7.22
N ARG A 230 8.85 25.13 -6.28
CA ARG A 230 10.12 25.87 -6.43
C ARG A 230 10.93 25.38 -7.62
N THR A 231 10.98 24.07 -7.83
CA THR A 231 11.67 23.48 -8.99
C THR A 231 11.00 23.94 -10.28
N GLY A 232 9.66 23.97 -10.35
CA GLY A 232 8.92 24.51 -11.50
C GLY A 232 9.20 25.98 -11.78
N HIS A 233 9.32 26.81 -10.73
CA HIS A 233 9.75 28.21 -10.90
C HIS A 233 11.18 28.30 -11.47
N LEU A 234 12.10 27.48 -10.99
CA LEU A 234 13.47 27.43 -11.53
C LEU A 234 13.49 26.97 -12.99
N GLN A 235 12.65 26.00 -13.36
CA GLN A 235 12.51 25.55 -14.75
C GLN A 235 12.00 26.68 -15.65
N SER A 236 11.00 27.44 -15.21
CA SER A 236 10.50 28.59 -15.99
C SER A 236 11.59 29.64 -16.23
N ILE A 237 12.48 29.87 -15.25
CA ILE A 237 13.65 30.73 -15.42
C ILE A 237 14.61 30.14 -16.45
N ILE A 238 14.92 28.84 -16.35
CA ILE A 238 15.78 28.13 -17.32
C ILE A 238 15.19 28.23 -18.73
N ASP A 239 13.89 28.03 -18.89
CA ASP A 239 13.19 28.11 -20.17
C ASP A 239 13.27 29.52 -20.77
N THR A 240 13.13 30.55 -19.93
CA THR A 240 13.30 31.95 -20.33
C THR A 240 14.72 32.23 -20.80
N ILE A 241 15.73 31.74 -20.06
CA ILE A 241 17.14 31.86 -20.46
C ILE A 241 17.39 31.11 -21.76
N ALA A 242 16.83 29.91 -21.93
CA ALA A 242 16.99 29.10 -23.13
C ALA A 242 16.49 29.82 -24.38
N THR A 243 15.39 30.58 -24.32
CA THR A 243 14.92 31.37 -25.46
C THR A 243 15.90 32.46 -25.94
N MET A 244 16.88 32.83 -25.11
CA MET A 244 17.89 33.84 -25.44
C MET A 244 19.19 33.22 -25.98
N LEU A 245 19.30 31.89 -25.99
CA LEU A 245 20.52 31.15 -26.30
C LEU A 245 20.33 30.26 -27.53
N THR A 246 21.36 30.15 -28.37
CA THR A 246 21.37 29.15 -29.45
C THR A 246 21.44 27.73 -28.87
N PRO A 247 21.03 26.68 -29.61
CA PRO A 247 21.09 25.29 -29.12
C PRO A 247 22.48 24.90 -28.61
N ARG A 248 23.55 25.33 -29.29
CA ARG A 248 24.94 25.13 -28.85
C ARG A 248 25.26 25.83 -27.52
N GLN A 249 24.81 27.07 -27.34
CA GLN A 249 25.00 27.81 -26.11
C GLN A 249 24.22 27.18 -24.95
N GLN A 250 22.98 26.73 -25.20
CA GLN A 250 22.18 25.99 -24.22
C GLN A 250 22.87 24.69 -23.80
N ALA A 251 23.36 23.91 -24.77
CA ALA A 251 24.09 22.68 -24.50
C ALA A 251 25.34 22.91 -23.64
N ALA A 252 26.15 23.91 -23.99
CA ALA A 252 27.34 24.27 -23.24
C ALA A 252 27.01 24.71 -21.81
N LEU A 253 25.93 25.48 -21.62
CA LEU A 253 25.43 25.87 -20.30
C LEU A 253 24.99 24.65 -19.49
N LEU A 254 24.17 23.77 -20.07
CA LEU A 254 23.67 22.56 -19.40
C LEU A 254 24.82 21.64 -18.96
N ILE A 255 25.83 21.45 -19.81
CA ILE A 255 27.02 20.67 -19.46
C ILE A 255 27.77 21.30 -18.29
N ARG A 256 28.02 22.61 -18.32
CA ARG A 256 28.69 23.31 -17.21
C ARG A 256 27.90 23.20 -15.91
N LEU A 257 26.59 23.35 -15.97
CA LEU A 257 25.71 23.19 -14.80
C LEU A 257 25.71 21.75 -14.28
N ASN A 258 25.73 20.76 -15.17
CA ASN A 258 25.81 19.35 -14.80
C ASN A 258 27.14 19.01 -14.10
N ASP A 259 28.25 19.51 -14.65
CA ASP A 259 29.59 19.28 -14.10
C ASP A 259 29.80 20.06 -12.79
N SER A 260 29.16 21.23 -12.62
CA SER A 260 29.18 22.02 -11.37
C SER A 260 28.23 21.46 -10.30
N GLY A 261 27.20 20.71 -10.71
CA GLY A 261 26.14 20.19 -9.84
C GLY A 261 26.61 19.15 -8.82
N ALA A 262 27.82 18.62 -8.94
CA ALA A 262 28.44 17.74 -7.93
C ALA A 262 28.58 18.43 -6.55
N LEU A 263 28.52 19.77 -6.48
CA LEU A 263 28.63 20.55 -5.24
C LEU A 263 27.33 20.62 -4.41
N LEU A 264 26.19 20.16 -4.93
CA LEU A 264 24.87 20.35 -4.31
C LEU A 264 24.25 19.07 -3.72
N ASP A 265 25.01 17.98 -3.58
CA ASP A 265 24.55 16.84 -2.81
C ASP A 265 24.86 17.07 -1.32
N PRO A 266 23.88 17.42 -0.46
CA PRO A 266 24.11 17.63 0.96
C PRO A 266 24.50 16.35 1.70
N PHE A 267 24.47 15.19 1.03
CA PHE A 267 24.83 13.88 1.56
C PHE A 267 26.09 13.29 0.92
N ASP A 268 26.69 13.94 -0.08
CA ASP A 268 27.97 13.52 -0.64
C ASP A 268 29.09 13.91 0.34
N LYS A 269 29.56 12.91 1.09
CA LYS A 269 30.50 13.03 2.20
C LYS A 269 31.94 13.27 1.71
N GLY A 270 32.13 14.25 0.84
CA GLY A 270 33.46 14.81 0.53
C GLY A 270 34.01 15.69 1.66
N VAL A 271 33.18 16.04 2.65
CA VAL A 271 33.60 16.77 3.85
C VAL A 271 33.48 15.82 5.04
N ASN A 272 34.63 15.30 5.48
CA ASN A 272 34.77 14.64 6.77
C ASN A 272 34.34 15.62 7.87
N TYR A 273 33.22 15.32 8.54
CA TYR A 273 32.97 15.82 9.89
C TYR A 273 33.75 14.98 10.90
#